data_AF-A0A803NZS5-F1
#
_entry.id   AF-A0A803NZS5-F1
#
_cell.length_a   1.000
_cell.length_b   1.000
_cell.length_c   1.000
_cell.angle_alpha   90.00
_cell.angle_beta   90.00
_cell.angle_gamma   90.00
#
_symmetry.space_group_name_H-M   'P 1'
#
loop_
_entity.id
_entity.type
_entity.pdbx_description
1 polymer ?
#
loop_
_entity_poly.entity_id
_entity_poly.type
_entity_poly.pdbx_seq_one_letter_code
_entity_poly.pdbx_strand_id
1 'polypeptide(L)'
;MHLRAFGCTTYVHQSIDNLEPRYVKGTFLGYALGNKEYIIYISKKGRPKIVIARHVIFDELEYPYLRSEKGFTQVEEIDYTKIFSPVVKYNMIRLMLSLASQMEFEVEQLDVKTTFLNGFMSEEIYLKQPLGFQVEGKGVELICKLNKSLYDLK
;
A
#
# COMPACT_ATOMS: atom_id res chain seq x y z
N MET A 1 -14.74 -4.27 1.25
CA MET A 1 -13.90 -4.05 0.06
C MET A 1 -12.46 -4.21 0.52
N HIS A 2 -11.73 -5.20 0.01
CA HIS A 2 -10.37 -5.50 0.48
C HIS A 2 -9.39 -4.66 -0.34
N LEU A 3 -9.02 -3.50 0.20
CA LEU A 3 -8.06 -2.60 -0.44
C LEU A 3 -6.64 -3.20 -0.35
N ARG A 4 -5.88 -3.10 -1.43
CA ARG A 4 -4.53 -3.64 -1.65
C ARG A 4 -3.61 -2.48 -2.01
N ALA A 5 -2.36 -2.51 -1.57
CA ALA A 5 -1.40 -1.45 -1.84
C ALA A 5 -1.08 -1.31 -3.34
N PHE A 6 -1.28 -0.12 -3.93
CA PHE A 6 -0.93 0.17 -5.33
C PHE A 6 0.57 -0.05 -5.58
N GLY A 7 0.92 -0.66 -6.72
CA GLY A 7 2.31 -0.87 -7.11
C GLY A 7 3.04 -2.02 -6.41
N CYS A 8 2.34 -2.82 -5.60
CA CYS A 8 2.92 -4.04 -5.00
C CYS A 8 3.21 -5.12 -6.07
N THR A 9 4.08 -6.04 -5.70
CA THR A 9 4.38 -7.21 -6.53
C THR A 9 3.19 -8.16 -6.54
N THR A 10 2.78 -8.59 -7.73
CA THR A 10 1.65 -9.52 -7.92
C THR A 10 2.06 -10.71 -8.75
N TYR A 11 1.46 -11.86 -8.45
CA TYR A 11 1.65 -13.09 -9.20
C TYR A 11 0.32 -13.55 -9.78
N VAL A 12 0.28 -13.65 -11.10
CA VAL A 12 -0.90 -14.05 -11.86
C VAL A 12 -0.66 -15.42 -12.47
N HIS A 13 -1.63 -16.30 -12.31
CA HIS A 13 -1.61 -17.59 -12.98
C HIS A 13 -1.89 -17.41 -14.48
N GLN A 14 -0.96 -17.79 -15.35
CA GLN A 14 -1.16 -17.78 -16.79
C GLN A 14 -0.99 -19.20 -17.34
N SER A 15 -2.09 -19.82 -17.81
CA SER A 15 -1.98 -21.03 -18.64
C SER A 15 -1.60 -20.60 -20.04
N ILE A 16 -0.33 -20.75 -20.40
CA ILE A 16 0.10 -20.69 -21.80
C ILE A 16 -0.02 -22.11 -22.33
N ASP A 17 -0.56 -22.27 -23.54
CA ASP A 17 -0.66 -23.56 -24.21
C ASP A 17 0.69 -24.29 -24.14
N ASN A 18 0.63 -25.52 -23.62
CA ASN A 18 1.71 -26.47 -23.34
C ASN A 18 2.39 -26.37 -21.95
N LEU A 19 1.85 -27.22 -21.06
CA LEU A 19 2.48 -27.89 -19.92
C LEU A 19 3.43 -27.02 -19.07
N GLU A 20 2.85 -26.14 -18.26
CA GLU A 20 3.13 -25.98 -16.81
C GLU A 20 2.41 -24.71 -16.29
N PRO A 21 1.72 -24.77 -15.13
CA PRO A 21 1.15 -23.59 -14.51
C PRO A 21 2.27 -22.64 -14.08
N ARG A 22 2.44 -21.54 -14.82
CA ARG A 22 3.49 -20.55 -14.53
C ARG A 22 2.89 -19.30 -13.91
N TYR A 23 3.31 -18.99 -12.69
CA TYR A 23 3.04 -17.72 -12.06
C TYR A 23 3.89 -16.63 -12.71
N VAL A 24 3.24 -15.58 -13.19
CA VAL A 24 3.92 -14.44 -13.81
C VAL A 24 3.95 -13.28 -12.83
N LYS A 25 5.15 -12.78 -12.53
CA LYS A 25 5.37 -11.57 -11.74
C LYS A 25 4.90 -10.34 -12.52
N GLY A 26 4.11 -9.48 -11.87
CA GLY A 26 3.60 -8.23 -12.38
C GLY A 26 3.45 -7.18 -11.28
N THR A 27 3.02 -5.99 -11.65
CA THR A 27 2.80 -4.85 -10.76
C THR A 27 1.32 -4.55 -10.68
N PHE A 28 0.77 -4.44 -9.47
CA PHE A 28 -0.63 -4.07 -9.28
C PHE A 28 -0.88 -2.61 -9.66
N LEU A 29 -1.84 -2.36 -10.56
CA LEU A 29 -2.24 -1.02 -10.99
C LEU A 29 -3.59 -0.58 -10.43
N GLY A 30 -4.47 -1.50 -10.01
CA GLY A 30 -5.76 -1.10 -9.45
C GLY A 30 -6.88 -2.07 -9.73
N TYR A 31 -8.11 -1.58 -9.56
CA TYR A 31 -9.33 -2.37 -9.67
C TYR A 31 -10.01 -2.10 -11.00
N ALA A 32 -10.45 -3.16 -11.70
CA ALA A 32 -11.26 -3.01 -12.89
C ALA A 32 -12.65 -2.46 -12.52
N LEU A 33 -13.19 -1.56 -13.35
CA LEU A 33 -14.49 -0.94 -13.10
C LEU A 33 -15.59 -2.02 -13.13
N GLY A 34 -16.45 -2.05 -12.10
CA GLY A 34 -17.64 -2.89 -12.05
C GLY A 34 -17.46 -4.36 -11.62
N ASN A 35 -16.22 -4.88 -11.59
CA ASN A 35 -15.94 -6.27 -11.16
C ASN A 35 -14.88 -6.30 -10.05
N LYS A 36 -14.89 -7.33 -9.19
CA LYS A 36 -13.82 -7.59 -8.19
C LYS A 36 -12.53 -8.12 -8.85
N GLU A 37 -12.16 -7.53 -9.96
CA GLU A 37 -11.03 -7.90 -10.79
C GLU A 37 -9.89 -6.90 -10.61
N TYR A 38 -8.66 -7.39 -10.69
CA TYR A 38 -7.46 -6.61 -10.49
C TYR A 38 -6.75 -6.38 -11.82
N ILE A 39 -6.28 -5.16 -12.03
CA ILE A 39 -5.47 -4.75 -13.18
C ILE A 39 -4.01 -4.93 -12.79
N ILE A 40 -3.30 -5.74 -13.57
CA ILE A 40 -1.89 -6.06 -13.36
C ILE A 40 -1.10 -5.71 -14.61
N TYR A 41 0.01 -5.02 -14.39
CA TYR A 41 1.00 -4.74 -15.41
C TYR A 41 2.08 -5.82 -15.41
N ILE A 42 2.30 -6.46 -16.57
CA ILE A 42 3.36 -7.44 -16.76
C ILE A 42 4.39 -6.86 -17.72
N SER A 43 5.59 -6.61 -17.20
CA SER A 43 6.75 -6.24 -18.02
C SER A 43 7.50 -7.50 -18.45
N LYS A 44 7.21 -8.02 -19.65
CA LYS A 44 8.05 -9.03 -20.31
C LYS A 44 9.03 -8.30 -21.24
N LYS A 45 10.28 -8.78 -21.33
CA LYS A 45 11.34 -8.22 -22.21
C LYS A 45 10.77 -7.97 -23.62
N GLY A 46 10.47 -6.72 -23.94
CA GLY A 46 10.04 -6.26 -25.26
C GLY A 46 8.55 -5.96 -25.46
N ARG A 47 7.62 -6.43 -24.61
CA ARG A 47 6.18 -6.07 -24.73
C ARG A 47 5.50 -5.92 -23.36
N PRO A 48 5.10 -4.69 -22.97
CA PRO A 48 4.24 -4.52 -21.81
C PRO A 48 2.86 -5.15 -22.08
N LYS A 49 2.31 -5.85 -21.09
CA LYS A 49 0.97 -6.42 -21.17
C LYS A 49 0.17 -6.03 -19.92
N ILE A 50 -1.05 -5.53 -20.12
CA ILE A 50 -2.03 -5.37 -19.05
C ILE A 50 -2.87 -6.64 -18.99
N VAL A 51 -3.03 -7.19 -17.79
CA VAL A 51 -3.83 -8.39 -17.51
C VAL A 51 -4.85 -8.05 -16.45
N ILE A 52 -6.10 -8.47 -16.69
CA ILE A 52 -7.19 -8.36 -15.72
C ILE A 52 -7.45 -9.76 -15.17
N ALA A 53 -7.39 -9.93 -13.85
CA ALA A 53 -7.56 -11.23 -13.20
C ALA A 53 -8.28 -11.11 -11.84
N ARG A 54 -9.10 -12.11 -11.49
CA ARG A 54 -9.73 -12.22 -10.16
C ARG A 54 -8.84 -12.87 -9.12
N HIS A 55 -8.14 -13.93 -9.51
CA HIS A 55 -7.30 -14.71 -8.61
C HIS A 55 -5.85 -14.28 -8.79
N VAL A 56 -5.38 -13.45 -7.86
CA VAL A 56 -4.07 -12.82 -7.86
C VAL A 56 -3.47 -12.96 -6.48
N ILE A 57 -2.21 -13.37 -6.41
CA ILE A 57 -1.46 -13.40 -5.16
C ILE A 57 -0.72 -12.07 -5.06
N PHE A 58 -0.92 -11.38 -3.94
CA PHE A 58 -0.30 -10.08 -3.65
C PHE A 58 0.83 -10.28 -2.66
N ASP A 59 2.03 -9.88 -3.06
CA ASP A 59 3.16 -9.69 -2.15
C ASP A 59 3.27 -8.19 -1.85
N GLU A 60 2.56 -7.78 -0.80
CA GLU A 60 2.54 -6.39 -0.30
C GLU A 60 3.73 -6.05 0.60
N LEU A 61 4.62 -7.02 0.85
CA LEU A 61 5.88 -6.81 1.57
C LEU A 61 7.02 -6.50 0.59
N GLU A 62 6.95 -7.05 -0.64
CA GLU A 62 7.89 -6.77 -1.71
C GLU A 62 7.42 -5.58 -2.58
N TYR A 63 7.67 -4.37 -2.10
CA TYR A 63 7.67 -3.22 -3.00
C TYR A 63 8.99 -3.20 -3.77
N PRO A 64 8.96 -3.24 -5.12
CA PRO A 64 10.19 -3.21 -5.92
C PRO A 64 11.02 -1.93 -5.72
N TYR A 65 10.45 -0.91 -5.07
CA TYR A 65 11.11 0.34 -4.67
C TYR A 65 11.54 0.42 -3.19
N LEU A 66 10.98 -0.39 -2.27
CA LEU A 66 11.50 -0.45 -0.89
C LEU A 66 12.62 -1.47 -0.73
N ARG A 67 12.58 -2.59 -1.44
CA ARG A 67 13.63 -3.61 -1.35
C ARG A 67 14.77 -3.32 -2.33
N SER A 68 15.39 -2.15 -2.17
CA SER A 68 16.71 -1.93 -2.76
C SER A 68 17.78 -2.37 -1.78
N GLU A 69 18.03 -3.69 -1.73
CA GLU A 69 19.25 -4.26 -1.14
C GLU A 69 20.49 -4.01 -2.01
N LYS A 70 20.35 -3.23 -3.10
CA LYS A 70 21.47 -2.78 -3.93
C LYS A 70 21.40 -1.27 -4.08
N GLY A 71 22.20 -0.59 -3.26
CA GLY A 71 22.36 0.85 -3.19
C GLY A 71 21.99 1.61 -4.46
N PHE A 72 20.79 2.20 -4.45
CA PHE A 72 20.66 3.49 -5.08
C PHE A 72 21.27 4.45 -4.09
N THR A 73 22.50 4.91 -4.37
CA THR A 73 23.08 6.05 -3.68
C THR A 73 22.01 7.12 -3.68
N GLN A 74 21.54 7.49 -2.50
CA GLN A 74 20.76 8.70 -2.33
C GLN A 74 21.59 9.79 -3.01
N VAL A 75 21.13 10.31 -4.16
CA VAL A 75 21.75 11.48 -4.76
C VAL A 75 21.77 12.51 -3.65
N GLU A 76 22.94 13.01 -3.29
CA GLU A 76 23.20 13.79 -2.07
C GLU A 76 22.28 15.02 -1.92
N GLU A 77 21.61 15.42 -3.01
CA GLU A 77 20.66 16.54 -3.07
C GLU A 77 19.17 16.17 -2.92
N ILE A 78 18.81 14.88 -2.92
CA ILE A 78 17.41 14.45 -2.87
C ILE A 78 17.11 13.82 -1.50
N ASP A 79 16.41 14.59 -0.69
CA ASP A 79 15.86 14.11 0.58
C ASP A 79 14.64 13.20 0.31
N TYR A 80 14.87 11.89 0.34
CA TYR A 80 13.82 10.91 0.14
C TYR A 80 12.82 10.86 1.30
N THR A 81 13.16 11.31 2.52
CA THR A 81 12.17 11.38 3.63
C THR A 81 11.05 12.38 3.33
N LYS A 82 11.35 13.40 2.51
CA LYS A 82 10.38 14.35 1.96
C LYS A 82 9.49 13.78 0.86
N ILE A 83 9.87 12.67 0.23
CA ILE A 83 9.11 11.99 -0.85
C ILE A 83 8.18 10.93 -0.25
N PHE A 84 8.60 10.30 0.85
CA PHE A 84 7.87 9.25 1.56
C PHE A 84 7.06 9.73 2.77
N SER A 85 6.88 11.05 2.93
CA SER A 85 5.90 11.54 3.89
C SER A 85 4.51 11.03 3.48
N PRO A 86 3.73 10.44 4.41
CA PRO A 86 2.35 10.04 4.12
C PRO A 86 1.46 11.24 3.75
N VAL A 87 1.96 12.46 3.94
CA VAL A 87 1.32 13.70 3.57
C VAL A 87 1.72 14.09 2.15
N VAL A 88 0.77 13.99 1.23
CA VAL A 88 0.93 14.48 -0.15
C VAL A 88 1.21 15.98 -0.12
N LYS A 89 2.25 16.43 -0.82
CA LYS A 89 2.57 17.86 -0.97
C LYS A 89 1.63 18.51 -1.97
N TYR A 90 1.24 19.77 -1.72
CA TYR A 90 0.37 20.53 -2.62
C TYR A 90 0.89 20.63 -4.07
N ASN A 91 2.21 20.72 -4.27
CA ASN A 91 2.80 20.76 -5.61
C ASN A 91 2.50 19.48 -6.41
N MET A 92 2.45 18.33 -5.74
CA MET A 92 2.14 17.04 -6.36
C MET A 92 0.65 16.95 -6.69
N ILE A 93 -0.24 17.43 -5.81
CA ILE A 93 -1.68 17.52 -6.10
C ILE A 93 -1.92 18.40 -7.33
N ARG A 94 -1.27 19.57 -7.41
CA ARG A 94 -1.37 20.48 -8.56
C ARG A 94 -0.86 19.84 -9.85
N LEU A 95 0.27 19.13 -9.79
CA LEU A 95 0.80 18.40 -10.94
C LEU A 95 -0.19 17.33 -11.42
N MET A 96 -0.72 16.52 -10.50
CA MET A 96 -1.70 15.48 -10.82
C MET A 96 -2.98 16.07 -11.41
N LEU A 97 -3.50 17.17 -10.85
CA LEU A 97 -4.67 17.88 -11.40
C LEU A 97 -4.37 18.48 -12.78
N SER A 98 -3.17 19.03 -13.00
CA SER A 98 -2.79 19.57 -14.31
C SER A 98 -2.72 18.49 -15.38
N LEU A 99 -2.19 17.31 -15.04
CA LEU A 99 -2.14 16.15 -15.92
C LEU A 99 -3.54 15.60 -16.18
N ALA A 100 -4.36 15.48 -15.13
CA ALA A 100 -5.75 15.05 -15.26
C ALA A 100 -6.53 16.00 -16.19
N SER A 101 -6.36 17.31 -16.04
CA SER A 101 -6.98 18.30 -16.94
C SER A 101 -6.46 18.20 -18.38
N GLN A 102 -5.16 17.95 -18.57
CA GLN A 102 -4.57 17.80 -19.91
C GLN A 102 -5.04 16.51 -20.61
N MET A 103 -5.31 15.46 -19.83
CA MET A 103 -5.70 14.15 -20.32
C MET A 103 -7.22 13.92 -20.26
N GLU A 104 -8.00 14.96 -19.93
CA GLU A 104 -9.46 14.91 -19.77
C GLU A 104 -9.93 13.82 -18.78
N PHE A 105 -9.15 13.58 -17.72
CA PHE A 105 -9.49 12.60 -16.69
C PHE A 105 -10.47 13.18 -15.68
N GLU A 106 -11.48 12.39 -15.33
CA GLU A 106 -12.39 12.67 -14.22
C GLU A 106 -11.67 12.44 -12.87
N VAL A 107 -11.81 13.41 -11.96
CA VAL A 107 -11.16 13.38 -10.64
C VAL A 107 -12.23 13.23 -9.57
N GLU A 108 -12.22 12.11 -8.87
CA GLU A 108 -13.08 11.85 -7.72
C GLU A 108 -12.28 11.93 -6.42
N GLN A 109 -12.86 12.56 -5.39
CA GLN A 109 -12.27 12.61 -4.06
C GLN A 109 -12.89 11.54 -3.16
N LEU A 110 -12.04 10.65 -2.64
CA LEU A 110 -12.44 9.63 -1.67
C LEU A 110 -11.85 9.98 -0.29
N ASP A 111 -12.73 10.31 0.67
CA ASP A 111 -12.35 10.47 2.07
C ASP A 111 -12.42 9.12 2.78
N VAL A 112 -11.27 8.57 3.15
CA VAL A 112 -11.20 7.30 3.88
C VAL A 112 -11.09 7.59 5.37
N LYS A 113 -12.22 7.56 6.08
CA LYS A 113 -12.36 7.88 7.51
C LYS A 113 -11.46 7.09 8.47
N THR A 114 -10.73 6.06 8.04
CA THR A 114 -10.08 5.09 8.95
C THR A 114 -8.73 4.54 8.51
N THR A 115 -8.01 5.17 7.57
CA THR A 115 -6.71 4.62 7.10
C THR A 115 -5.65 4.51 8.20
N PHE A 116 -5.70 5.37 9.22
CA PHE A 116 -4.67 5.40 10.28
C PHE A 116 -4.84 4.34 11.37
N LEU A 117 -6.05 3.83 11.58
CA LEU A 117 -6.38 2.88 12.66
C LEU A 117 -6.25 1.40 12.25
N ASN A 118 -5.84 1.11 11.02
CA ASN A 118 -5.72 -0.25 10.51
C ASN A 118 -4.32 -0.56 9.98
N GLY A 119 -3.31 0.22 10.37
CA GLY A 119 -1.92 -0.13 10.09
C GLY A 119 -1.57 -1.45 10.78
N PHE A 120 -0.89 -2.35 10.06
CA PHE A 120 -0.32 -3.54 10.66
C PHE A 120 0.76 -3.11 11.65
N MET A 121 0.63 -3.48 12.93
CA MET A 121 1.70 -3.30 13.90
C MET A 121 2.67 -4.47 13.80
N SER A 122 3.94 -4.19 13.52
CA SER A 122 5.02 -5.17 13.56
C SER A 122 5.43 -5.52 14.99
N GLU A 123 5.10 -4.68 15.97
CA GLU A 123 5.57 -4.78 17.34
C GLU A 123 4.42 -4.81 18.34
N GLU A 124 4.60 -5.56 19.44
CA GLU A 124 3.64 -5.58 20.55
C GLU A 124 3.87 -4.38 21.48
N ILE A 125 2.98 -3.40 21.43
CA ILE A 125 3.09 -2.17 22.23
C ILE A 125 2.14 -2.23 23.42
N TYR A 126 2.69 -1.99 24.61
CA TYR A 126 1.97 -1.93 25.87
C TYR A 126 2.00 -0.49 26.40
N LEU A 127 0.84 0.04 26.77
CA LEU A 127 0.68 1.40 27.29
C LEU A 127 0.35 1.37 28.77
N LYS A 128 0.85 2.35 29.51
CA LYS A 128 0.40 2.60 30.88
C LYS A 128 -1.08 3.02 30.84
N GLN A 129 -1.86 2.49 31.76
CA GLN A 129 -3.25 2.87 31.93
C GLN A 129 -3.40 4.40 32.08
N PRO A 130 -4.27 5.04 31.28
CA PRO A 130 -4.47 6.47 31.36
C PRO A 130 -5.09 6.88 32.71
N LEU A 131 -4.70 8.06 33.19
CA LEU A 131 -5.23 8.66 34.41
C LEU A 131 -6.76 8.82 34.28
N GLY A 132 -7.51 8.26 35.23
CA GLY A 132 -8.98 8.31 35.25
C GLY A 132 -9.69 7.04 34.77
N PHE A 133 -8.97 6.04 34.27
CA PHE A 133 -9.54 4.72 34.00
C PHE A 133 -9.41 3.84 35.25
N GLN A 134 -10.48 3.67 36.03
CA GLN A 134 -10.54 2.76 37.18
C GLN A 134 -11.49 1.60 36.86
N VAL A 135 -11.03 0.37 37.06
CA VAL A 135 -11.86 -0.82 36.87
C VAL A 135 -12.19 -1.38 38.25
N GLU A 136 -13.46 -1.37 38.63
CA GLU A 136 -13.90 -1.94 39.91
C GLU A 136 -13.46 -3.41 40.03
N GLY A 137 -12.79 -3.75 41.14
CA GLY A 137 -12.33 -5.11 41.43
C GLY A 137 -11.00 -5.52 40.77
N LYS A 138 -10.32 -4.64 40.03
CA LYS A 138 -8.93 -4.87 39.54
C LYS A 138 -7.97 -3.87 40.18
N GLY A 139 -6.77 -4.32 40.54
CA GLY A 139 -5.74 -3.52 41.20
C GLY A 139 -5.34 -2.26 40.43
N VAL A 140 -4.65 -1.35 41.13
CA VAL A 140 -4.40 0.06 40.75
C VAL A 140 -3.49 0.23 39.51
N GLU A 141 -2.89 -0.83 39.00
CA GLU A 141 -1.89 -0.76 37.93
C GLU A 141 -2.19 -1.80 36.84
N LEU A 142 -3.03 -1.43 35.87
CA LEU A 142 -3.26 -2.21 34.66
C LEU A 142 -2.39 -1.70 33.52
N ILE A 143 -2.13 -2.58 32.56
CA ILE A 143 -1.40 -2.28 31.33
C ILE A 143 -2.34 -2.52 30.15
N CYS A 144 -2.36 -1.60 29.19
CA CYS A 144 -3.19 -1.70 27.99
C CYS A 144 -2.35 -2.25 26.83
N LYS A 145 -2.77 -3.35 26.21
CA LYS A 145 -2.19 -3.80 24.94
C LYS A 145 -2.81 -3.02 23.80
N LEU A 146 -1.96 -2.41 22.98
CA LEU A 146 -2.42 -1.76 21.76
C LEU A 146 -2.68 -2.84 20.70
N ASN A 147 -3.88 -2.86 20.13
CA ASN A 147 -4.27 -3.83 19.08
C ASN A 147 -4.26 -3.22 17.67
N LYS A 148 -4.16 -1.90 17.56
CA LYS A 148 -4.17 -1.13 16.31
C LYS A 148 -3.20 0.05 16.43
N SER A 149 -2.50 0.39 15.35
CA SER A 149 -1.57 1.52 15.35
C SER A 149 -2.27 2.82 15.74
N LEU A 150 -1.67 3.58 16.66
CA LEU A 150 -1.99 4.98 16.94
C LEU A 150 -1.08 5.89 16.10
N TYR A 151 -1.48 7.15 15.95
CA TYR A 151 -0.72 8.17 15.24
C TYR A 151 0.68 8.34 15.86
N ASP A 152 1.71 8.54 15.03
CA ASP A 152 3.12 8.79 15.42
C ASP A 152 3.85 7.71 16.25
N LEU A 153 3.35 6.46 16.31
CA LEU A 153 4.15 5.32 16.76
C LEU A 153 5.08 4.88 15.62
N LYS A 154 6.25 5.50 15.56
CA LYS A 154 7.32 5.20 14.61
C LYS A 154 8.55 4.69 15.34
#